data_AF-A0A920LDS8-F1
#
_entry.id   AF-A0A920LDS8-F1
#
_cell.length_a   1.000
_cell.length_b   1.000
_cell.length_c   1.000
_cell.angle_alpha   90.00
_cell.angle_beta   90.00
_cell.angle_gamma   90.00
#
_symmetry.space_group_name_H-M   'P 1'
#
loop_
_entity.id
_entity.type
_entity.pdbx_description
1 polymer ?
#
loop_
_entity_poly.entity_id
_entity_poly.type
_entity_poly.pdbx_seq_one_letter_code
_entity_poly.pdbx_strand_id
1 'polypeptide(L)' 'MSYKLRNIKFEAGVNNLFDETYFTRRATGYPGPGIIPSPPRNSYVTLEIKL' A
#
# COMPACT_ATOMS: atom_id res chain seq x y z
N MET A 1 -7.69 6.03 5.79
CA MET A 1 -8.55 6.40 6.93
C MET A 1 -8.76 5.16 7.77
N SER A 2 -8.52 5.22 9.08
CA SER A 2 -8.84 4.12 10.00
C SER A 2 -9.93 4.55 10.97
N TYR A 3 -11.05 3.84 10.96
CA TYR A 3 -12.12 3.99 11.94
C TYR A 3 -12.06 2.80 12.88
N LYS A 4 -11.84 3.06 14.16
CA LYS A 4 -11.80 2.02 15.21
C LYS A 4 -13.04 2.18 16.09
N LEU A 5 -14.03 1.32 15.90
CA LEU A 5 -15.06 1.08 16.91
C LEU A 5 -14.58 -0.03 17.86
N ARG A 6 -15.06 -0.02 19.11
CA ARG A 6 -14.58 -0.83 20.25
C ARG A 6 -14.09 -2.26 19.93
N ASN A 7 -14.75 -2.96 19.01
CA ASN A 7 -14.42 -4.34 18.62
C ASN A 7 -14.14 -4.51 17.12
N ILE A 8 -14.24 -3.45 16.31
CA ILE A 8 -14.11 -3.50 14.85
C ILE A 8 -13.26 -2.33 14.36
N LYS A 9 -12.15 -2.63 13.69
CA LYS A 9 -11.30 -1.64 13.02
C LYS A 9 -11.48 -1.79 11.51
N PHE A 10 -11.86 -0.70 10.88
CA PHE A 10 -11.97 -0.61 9.43
C PHE A 10 -10.86 0.30 8.92
N GLU A 11 -10.03 -0.22 8.02
CA GLU A 11 -8.95 0.54 7.39
C GLU A 11 -9.08 0.46 5.88
N ALA A 12 -9.33 1.61 5.25
CA ALA A 12 -9.28 1.72 3.80
C ALA A 12 -8.15 2.66 3.41
N GLY A 13 -7.39 2.27 2.39
CA GLY A 13 -6.29 3.03 1.83
C GLY A 13 -6.21 2.87 0.32
N VAL A 14 -5.76 3.93 -0.34
CA VAL A 14 -5.50 3.93 -1.79
C VAL A 14 -4.04 4.31 -2.00
N ASN A 15 -3.30 3.42 -2.64
CA ASN A 15 -1.95 3.66 -3.11
C ASN A 15 -2.02 4.23 -4.53
N ASN A 16 -1.19 5.24 -4.77
CA ASN A 16 -1.04 5.90 -6.07
C ASN A 16 -2.37 6.49 -6.60
N LEU A 17 -2.95 7.44 -5.84
CA LEU A 17 -4.24 8.07 -6.14
C LEU A 17 -4.26 8.80 -7.49
N PHE A 18 -3.11 9.34 -7.90
CA PHE A 18 -2.93 10.09 -9.15
C PHE A 18 -2.35 9.24 -10.30
N ASP A 19 -2.21 7.92 -10.09
CA ASP A 19 -1.65 6.98 -11.08
C ASP A 19 -0.29 7.45 -11.64
N GLU A 20 0.53 8.09 -10.81
CA GLU A 20 1.87 8.47 -11.19
C GLU A 20 2.79 7.25 -11.21
N THR A 21 3.48 7.06 -12.33
CA THR A 21 4.59 6.12 -12.43
C THR A 21 5.86 6.77 -11.89
N TYR A 22 6.28 6.39 -10.69
CA TYR A 22 7.53 6.83 -10.09
C TYR A 22 8.46 5.64 -9.83
N PHE A 23 9.76 5.87 -9.81
CA PHE A 23 10.73 4.82 -9.56
C PHE A 23 11.01 4.72 -8.06
N THR A 24 10.82 3.54 -7.48
CA THR A 24 11.15 3.32 -6.07
C THR A 24 12.66 3.19 -5.90
N ARG A 25 13.22 3.80 -4.85
CA ARG A 25 14.65 3.68 -4.54
C ARG A 25 14.97 2.21 -4.30
N ARG A 26 15.92 1.69 -5.07
CA ARG A 26 16.34 0.29 -5.14
C ARG A 26 16.40 -0.38 -3.75
N ALA A 27 15.72 -1.51 -3.59
CA ALA A 27 15.96 -2.38 -2.43
C ALA A 27 17.41 -2.88 -2.49
N THR A 28 18.14 -2.81 -1.39
CA THR A 28 19.57 -3.14 -1.29
C THR A 28 19.91 -4.61 -1.61
N GLY A 29 18.91 -5.46 -1.83
CA GLY A 29 19.04 -6.90 -2.04
C GLY A 29 18.78 -7.43 -3.46
N TYR A 30 18.59 -6.59 -4.48
CA TYR A 30 18.35 -7.07 -5.86
C TYR A 30 19.64 -7.07 -6.70
N PRO A 31 20.25 -8.25 -7.00
CA PRO A 31 21.48 -8.32 -7.79
C PRO A 31 21.10 -8.27 -9.27
N GLY A 32 21.02 -7.07 -9.83
CA GLY A 32 20.81 -6.88 -11.27
C GLY A 32 20.45 -5.43 -11.65
N PRO A 33 20.87 -4.94 -12.83
CA PRO A 33 20.49 -3.62 -13.32
C PRO A 33 18.99 -3.64 -13.68
N GLY A 34 18.18 -3.06 -12.80
CA GLY A 34 16.74 -2.97 -12.99
C GLY A 34 16.20 -1.89 -12.05
N ILE A 35 15.53 -0.90 -12.62
CA ILE A 35 14.80 0.11 -11.84
C ILE A 35 13.49 -0.56 -11.43
N ILE A 36 13.13 -0.51 -10.14
CA ILE A 36 11.88 -1.11 -9.66
C ILE A 36 10.77 -0.05 -9.82
N PRO A 37 9.84 -0.22 -10.78
CA PRO A 37 8.73 0.72 -10.95
C PRO A 37 7.82 0.67 -9.71
N SER A 38 7.19 1.79 -9.38
CA SER A 38 6.14 1.84 -8.37
C SER A 38 4.99 0.91 -8.76
N PRO A 39 4.30 0.30 -7.79
CA PRO A 39 3.04 -0.37 -8.06
C PRO A 39 2.04 0.57 -8.74
N PRO A 40 1.22 0.07 -9.68
CA PRO A 40 0.12 0.84 -10.26
C PRO A 40 -0.93 1.22 -9.20
N ARG A 41 -1.88 2.09 -9.53
CA ARG A 41 -2.99 2.46 -8.63
C ARG A 41 -3.64 1.22 -8.01
N ASN A 42 -3.57 1.12 -6.69
CA ASN A 42 -4.10 -0.02 -5.95
C ASN A 42 -4.89 0.46 -4.73
N SER A 43 -6.03 -0.13 -4.44
CA SER A 43 -6.85 0.17 -3.27
C SER A 43 -7.01 -1.06 -2.41
N TYR A 44 -6.90 -0.90 -1.09
CA TYR A 44 -7.11 -1.97 -0.14
C TYR A 44 -8.13 -1.56 0.91
N VAL A 45 -8.89 -2.56 1.38
CA VAL A 45 -9.84 -2.44 2.49
C VAL A 45 -9.57 -3.60 3.44
N THR A 46 -9.30 -3.27 4.69
CA THR A 46 -9.01 -4.21 5.77
C THR A 46 -10.08 -4.07 6.84
N LEU A 47 -10.66 -5.20 7.26
CA LEU A 47 -11.60 -5.30 8.36
C LEU A 47 -10.96 -6.17 9.46
N GLU A 48 -10.68 -5.59 10.61
CA GLU A 48 -10.19 -6.30 11.80
C GLU A 48 -11.34 -6.41 12.80
N ILE A 49 -11.66 -7.62 13.24
CA ILE A 49 -12.66 -7.88 14.28
C ILE A 49 -11.93 -8.47 15.49
N LYS A 50 -11.99 -7.80 16.64
CA LYS A 50 -11.51 -8.32 17.92
C LYS A 50 -12.69 -8.94 18.68
N LEU A 51 -12.67 -10.27 18.79
CA LEU A 51 -13.54 -11.05 19.68
C LEU A 51 -13.14 -10.85 21.14
#